data_AF-A0A5C7SXT5-F1
#
_entry.id   AF-A0A5C7SXT5-F1
#
_cell.length_a   1.000
_cell.length_b   1.000
_cell.length_c   1.000
_cell.angle_alpha   90.00
_cell.angle_beta   90.00
_cell.angle_gamma   90.00
#
_symmetry.space_group_name_H-M   'P 1'
#
loop_
_entity.id
_entity.type
_entity.pdbx_description
1 polymer ?
#
loop_
_entity_poly.entity_id
_entity_poly.type
_entity_poly.pdbx_seq_one_letter_code
_entity_poly.pdbx_strand_id
1 'polypeptide(L)'
;MSNPKIIQALTNLFDKQRIVFWYDNRLEFRADFESLELPGIEKIELANNEFGVKYRILREQPEQKFLLYREGAEPAYLDNWLLDVQLASGNTFRTDQLALWLAELELEPDCYPVLEEHAAFFAAAKRREQLRKLLQPGDSHSMLRFKMLAVCAGCEPRLDVILEELLAELANAEVTRIKLIGTSGLDGFLWDQMKRAYGYVSQQPGLHDFVIELFKVCFMMGTDPEYKARLSAESLVFLRRWKDSRSHESSFELLSAQCAEVLQIGDKLHKLDYRALLDIDYFELIDRKILSELVRATVARTATAADVEQSVRQRRQSHWFSHFEDVYLALDHAAQFLQTLDTAKLEMTSLADGVDKYAKSWYRLDQLYRKFVHHARKSGQASLLEELSAQIENQYTNNYLA
;
A
#
# COMPACT_ATOMS: atom_id res chain seq x y z
N MET A 1 -30.30 30.57 -15.07
CA MET A 1 -31.12 29.35 -15.02
C MET A 1 -31.01 28.83 -13.61
N SER A 2 -32.13 28.73 -12.90
CA SER A 2 -32.16 28.33 -11.49
C SER A 2 -31.60 26.92 -11.32
N ASN A 3 -30.70 26.71 -10.37
CA ASN A 3 -30.06 25.42 -10.13
C ASN A 3 -31.10 24.37 -9.68
N PRO A 4 -31.38 23.31 -10.48
CA PRO A 4 -32.46 22.36 -10.18
C PRO A 4 -32.25 21.60 -8.87
N LYS A 5 -31.00 21.46 -8.41
CA LYS A 5 -30.69 20.83 -7.12
C LYS A 5 -31.10 21.73 -5.93
N ILE A 6 -30.92 23.04 -6.04
CA ILE A 6 -31.32 24.01 -5.00
C ILE A 6 -32.84 23.99 -4.85
N ILE A 7 -33.58 23.96 -5.96
CA ILE A 7 -35.05 23.85 -5.96
C ILE A 7 -35.49 22.58 -5.25
N GLN A 8 -34.92 21.42 -5.61
CA GLN A 8 -35.32 20.15 -4.99
C GLN A 8 -35.03 20.12 -3.48
N ALA A 9 -33.86 20.61 -3.06
CA ALA A 9 -33.48 20.64 -1.65
C ALA A 9 -34.40 21.57 -0.84
N LEU A 10 -34.72 22.75 -1.38
CA LEU A 10 -35.65 23.69 -0.76
C LEU A 10 -37.06 23.12 -0.67
N THR A 11 -37.57 22.49 -1.74
CA THR A 11 -38.89 21.83 -1.72
C THR A 11 -38.98 20.79 -0.61
N ASN A 12 -37.97 19.92 -0.47
CA ASN A 12 -37.93 18.90 0.59
C ASN A 12 -37.92 19.51 1.99
N LEU A 13 -37.30 20.67 2.18
CA LEU A 13 -37.34 21.39 3.45
C LEU A 13 -38.73 21.99 3.68
N PHE A 14 -39.32 22.63 2.68
CA PHE A 14 -40.65 23.21 2.78
C PHE A 14 -41.78 22.19 2.97
N ASP A 15 -41.55 20.90 2.69
CA ASP A 15 -42.47 19.82 3.04
C ASP A 15 -42.51 19.54 4.56
N LYS A 16 -41.44 19.90 5.28
CA LYS A 16 -41.28 19.63 6.72
C LYS A 16 -41.42 20.87 7.60
N GLN A 17 -41.17 22.05 7.04
CA GLN A 17 -41.16 23.32 7.78
C GLN A 17 -41.68 24.48 6.94
N ARG A 18 -42.27 25.47 7.61
CA ARG A 18 -42.86 26.66 6.95
C ARG A 18 -41.83 27.75 6.66
N ILE A 19 -40.83 27.89 7.53
CA ILE A 19 -39.80 28.93 7.45
C ILE A 19 -38.47 28.23 7.25
N VAL A 20 -37.73 28.65 6.23
CA VAL A 20 -36.41 28.11 5.90
C VAL A 20 -35.41 29.25 5.89
N PHE A 21 -34.33 29.13 6.66
CA PHE A 21 -33.23 30.09 6.69
C PHE A 21 -32.14 29.69 5.70
N TRP A 22 -31.73 30.61 4.85
CA TRP A 22 -30.62 30.47 3.91
C TRP A 22 -29.49 31.42 4.29
N TYR A 23 -28.41 30.88 4.85
CA TYR A 23 -27.17 31.62 5.12
C TYR A 23 -26.14 31.35 4.02
N ASP A 24 -25.81 32.37 3.22
CA ASP A 24 -24.82 32.27 2.14
C ASP A 24 -23.45 32.72 2.63
N ASN A 25 -22.75 31.82 3.33
CA ASN A 25 -21.51 32.13 4.03
C ASN A 25 -20.40 32.67 3.10
N ARG A 26 -20.33 32.18 1.86
CA ARG A 26 -19.28 32.52 0.90
C ARG A 26 -19.74 33.46 -0.22
N LEU A 27 -20.99 33.92 -0.18
CA LEU A 27 -21.61 34.75 -1.22
C LEU A 27 -21.57 34.07 -2.61
N GLU A 28 -21.61 32.74 -2.64
CA GLU A 28 -21.50 31.96 -3.86
C GLU A 28 -22.87 31.79 -4.56
N PHE A 29 -23.98 32.07 -3.86
CA PHE A 29 -25.32 31.72 -4.31
C PHE A 29 -26.30 32.90 -4.39
N ARG A 30 -25.82 34.14 -4.32
CA ARG A 30 -26.65 35.35 -4.50
C ARG A 30 -27.47 35.30 -5.80
N ALA A 31 -26.82 34.96 -6.91
CA ALA A 31 -27.47 34.89 -8.22
C ALA A 31 -28.52 33.76 -8.28
N ASP A 32 -28.28 32.64 -7.59
CA ASP A 32 -29.26 31.56 -7.47
C ASP A 32 -30.48 32.02 -6.64
N PHE A 33 -30.27 32.66 -5.49
CA PHE A 33 -31.35 33.19 -4.67
C PHE A 33 -32.23 34.18 -5.44
N GLU A 34 -31.63 35.10 -6.20
CA GLU A 34 -32.37 36.08 -7.00
C GLU A 34 -33.20 35.42 -8.11
N SER A 35 -32.60 34.49 -8.86
CA SER A 35 -33.25 33.80 -9.97
C SER A 35 -34.16 32.63 -9.57
N LEU A 36 -34.27 32.33 -8.28
CA LEU A 36 -35.10 31.24 -7.76
C LEU A 36 -36.58 31.61 -7.77
N GLU A 37 -37.41 30.78 -8.42
CA GLU A 37 -38.86 30.88 -8.39
C GLU A 37 -39.44 29.64 -7.69
N LEU A 38 -40.11 29.85 -6.55
CA LEU A 38 -40.76 28.80 -5.77
C LEU A 38 -42.24 29.16 -5.58
N PRO A 39 -43.18 28.44 -6.23
CA PRO A 39 -44.61 28.72 -6.10
C PRO A 39 -45.08 28.63 -4.64
N GLY A 40 -45.79 29.66 -4.18
CA GLY A 40 -46.37 29.69 -2.83
C GLY A 40 -45.38 29.96 -1.69
N ILE A 41 -44.11 30.27 -2.00
CA ILE A 41 -43.07 30.61 -1.01
C ILE A 41 -42.62 32.05 -1.25
N GLU A 42 -42.60 32.86 -0.19
CA GLU A 42 -42.13 34.24 -0.27
C GLU A 42 -40.66 34.35 0.14
N LYS A 43 -39.85 35.01 -0.69
CA LYS A 43 -38.42 35.26 -0.42
C LYS A 43 -38.27 36.58 0.33
N ILE A 44 -37.50 36.57 1.42
CA ILE A 44 -37.16 37.77 2.19
C ILE A 44 -35.64 37.81 2.37
N GLU A 45 -35.03 38.93 2.02
CA GLU A 45 -33.63 39.21 2.36
C GLU A 45 -33.55 39.81 3.78
N LEU A 46 -32.68 39.23 4.61
CA LEU A 46 -32.37 39.65 5.96
C LEU A 46 -31.22 40.66 5.92
N ALA A 47 -31.55 41.93 6.12
CA ALA A 47 -30.62 43.04 6.07
C ALA A 47 -31.00 44.09 7.13
N ASN A 48 -30.68 43.81 8.41
CA ASN A 48 -31.04 44.66 9.55
C ASN A 48 -32.55 44.93 9.68
N ASN A 49 -33.39 44.01 9.21
CA ASN A 49 -34.85 44.08 9.22
C ASN A 49 -35.49 42.94 10.05
N GLU A 50 -34.68 42.19 10.79
CA GLU A 50 -35.04 40.94 11.47
C GLU A 50 -36.24 41.11 12.41
N PHE A 51 -36.33 42.22 13.12
CA PHE A 51 -37.46 42.51 14.01
C PHE A 51 -38.79 42.60 13.26
N GLY A 52 -38.80 43.34 12.14
CA GLY A 52 -39.99 43.49 11.29
C GLY A 52 -40.36 42.17 10.62
N VAL A 53 -39.35 41.43 10.16
CA VAL A 53 -39.53 40.09 9.59
C VAL A 53 -40.13 39.14 10.63
N LYS A 54 -39.63 39.14 11.87
CA LYS A 54 -40.15 38.33 12.97
C LYS A 54 -41.63 38.60 13.22
N TYR A 55 -42.03 39.87 13.27
CA TYR A 55 -43.42 40.25 13.43
C TYR A 55 -44.28 39.74 12.26
N ARG A 56 -43.83 39.99 11.02
CA ARG A 56 -44.54 39.57 9.81
C ARG A 56 -44.78 38.06 9.76
N ILE A 57 -43.73 37.26 9.93
CA ILE A 57 -43.81 35.80 9.76
C ILE A 57 -44.54 35.11 10.91
N LEU A 58 -44.58 35.69 12.11
CA LEU A 58 -45.24 35.10 13.28
C LEU A 58 -46.66 35.65 13.54
N ARG A 59 -46.97 36.89 13.11
CA ARG A 59 -48.24 37.57 13.44
C ARG A 59 -49.07 37.91 12.22
N GLU A 60 -48.49 38.56 11.21
CA GLU A 60 -49.26 39.04 10.06
C GLU A 60 -49.60 37.91 9.08
N GLN A 61 -48.65 37.02 8.84
CA GLN A 61 -48.74 35.98 7.83
C GLN A 61 -48.35 34.60 8.42
N PRO A 62 -49.12 34.08 9.39
CA PRO A 62 -48.75 32.87 10.13
C PRO A 62 -48.80 31.58 9.30
N GLU A 63 -49.61 31.53 8.24
CA GLU A 63 -49.77 30.35 7.37
C GLU A 63 -48.86 30.38 6.13
N GLN A 64 -48.27 31.54 5.81
CA GLN A 64 -47.45 31.72 4.61
C GLN A 64 -46.07 31.07 4.78
N LYS A 65 -45.55 30.41 3.73
CA LYS A 65 -44.19 29.87 3.71
C LYS A 65 -43.17 30.95 3.33
N PHE A 66 -42.03 30.97 4.03
CA PHE A 66 -40.97 31.97 3.83
C PHE A 66 -39.58 31.36 3.66
N LEU A 67 -38.83 31.87 2.70
CA LEU A 67 -37.40 31.66 2.54
C LEU A 67 -36.66 32.92 3.00
N LEU A 68 -35.96 32.85 4.13
CA LEU A 68 -35.22 33.97 4.71
C LEU A 68 -33.76 33.87 4.32
N TYR A 69 -33.28 34.72 3.41
CA TYR A 69 -31.91 34.73 2.93
C TYR A 69 -31.06 35.77 3.64
N ARG A 70 -29.84 35.41 4.02
CA ARG A 70 -28.84 36.32 4.58
C ARG A 70 -27.51 36.10 3.89
N GLU A 71 -26.87 37.22 3.54
CA GLU A 71 -25.48 37.25 3.13
C GLU A 71 -24.54 37.01 4.32
N GLY A 72 -23.61 36.08 4.16
CA GLY A 72 -22.62 35.74 5.17
C GLY A 72 -23.05 34.61 6.13
N ALA A 73 -22.18 34.37 7.11
CA ALA A 73 -22.37 33.32 8.10
C ALA A 73 -23.65 33.51 8.93
N GLU A 74 -24.14 32.39 9.47
CA GLU A 74 -25.12 32.43 10.55
C GLU A 74 -24.60 33.29 11.72
N PRO A 75 -25.42 34.21 12.27
CA PRO A 75 -24.98 35.06 13.37
C PRO A 75 -24.71 34.24 14.64
N ALA A 76 -23.80 34.72 15.48
CA ALA A 76 -23.66 34.17 16.82
C ALA A 76 -25.01 34.24 17.57
N TYR A 77 -25.26 33.30 18.48
CA TYR A 77 -26.58 33.16 19.11
C TYR A 77 -27.08 34.43 19.80
N LEU A 78 -26.17 35.21 20.42
CA LEU A 78 -26.52 36.47 21.07
C LEU A 78 -26.92 37.58 20.09
N ASP A 79 -26.43 37.51 18.85
CA ASP A 79 -26.66 38.48 17.79
C ASP A 79 -27.77 38.05 16.83
N ASN A 80 -28.31 36.83 16.98
CA ASN A 80 -29.36 36.28 16.12
C ASN A 80 -30.76 36.60 16.66
N TRP A 81 -31.36 37.68 16.15
CA TRP A 81 -32.70 38.14 16.56
C TRP A 81 -33.83 37.16 16.22
N LEU A 82 -33.57 36.24 15.28
CA LEU A 82 -34.49 35.21 14.81
C LEU A 82 -34.14 33.82 15.36
N LEU A 83 -33.22 33.70 16.33
CA LEU A 83 -32.74 32.42 16.85
C LEU A 83 -33.89 31.52 17.34
N ASP A 84 -34.85 32.09 18.07
CA ASP A 84 -36.03 31.37 18.55
C ASP A 84 -36.88 30.81 17.41
N VAL A 85 -37.08 31.60 16.35
CA VAL A 85 -37.79 31.17 15.15
C VAL A 85 -37.01 30.10 14.42
N GLN A 86 -35.69 30.26 14.30
CA GLN A 86 -34.80 29.31 13.64
C GLN A 86 -34.84 27.95 14.33
N LEU A 87 -34.67 27.92 15.66
CA LEU A 87 -34.73 26.70 16.46
C LEU A 87 -36.11 26.05 16.44
N ALA A 88 -37.19 26.84 16.35
CA ALA A 88 -38.56 26.32 16.26
C ALA A 88 -38.94 25.83 14.86
N SER A 89 -38.35 26.39 13.81
CA SER A 89 -38.68 26.05 12.42
C SER A 89 -38.01 24.75 11.98
N GLY A 90 -36.83 24.43 12.52
CA GLY A 90 -36.10 23.20 12.24
C GLY A 90 -34.76 23.46 11.54
N ASN A 91 -34.48 22.69 10.49
CA ASN A 91 -33.18 22.72 9.82
C ASN A 91 -32.98 24.01 9.00
N THR A 92 -31.87 24.69 9.19
CA THR A 92 -31.46 25.78 8.31
C THR A 92 -31.02 25.24 6.95
N PHE A 93 -31.45 25.89 5.87
CA PHE A 93 -30.91 25.66 4.52
C PHE A 93 -29.56 26.36 4.42
N ARG A 94 -28.53 25.77 5.01
CA ARG A 94 -27.17 26.19 4.69
C ARG A 94 -26.89 25.75 3.26
N THR A 95 -26.88 26.71 2.33
CA THR A 95 -26.37 26.49 0.98
C THR A 95 -24.90 26.80 1.03
N ASP A 96 -24.18 25.99 1.77
CA ASP A 96 -22.80 25.78 1.41
C ASP A 96 -22.75 24.62 0.44
N GLN A 97 -21.75 24.66 -0.43
CA GLN A 97 -21.48 23.58 -1.35
C GLN A 97 -21.37 22.20 -0.64
N LEU A 98 -21.04 22.20 0.66
CA LEU A 98 -20.99 21.01 1.52
C LEU A 98 -22.36 20.37 1.73
N ALA A 99 -23.41 21.13 2.04
CA ALA A 99 -24.76 20.61 2.20
C ALA A 99 -25.31 19.99 0.90
N LEU A 100 -24.95 20.57 -0.25
CA LEU A 100 -25.27 19.99 -1.56
C LEU A 100 -24.54 18.65 -1.77
N TRP A 101 -23.27 18.55 -1.37
CA TRP A 101 -22.51 17.29 -1.44
C TRP A 101 -23.04 16.25 -0.44
N LEU A 102 -23.44 16.67 0.75
CA LEU A 102 -24.03 15.81 1.79
C LEU A 102 -25.33 15.18 1.27
N ALA A 103 -26.20 15.99 0.67
CA ALA A 103 -27.43 15.51 0.04
C ALA A 103 -27.15 14.64 -1.20
N GLU A 104 -26.17 14.99 -2.05
CA GLU A 104 -25.79 14.21 -3.24
C GLU A 104 -25.27 12.81 -2.88
N LEU A 105 -24.56 12.69 -1.77
CA LEU A 105 -24.01 11.44 -1.26
C LEU A 105 -24.97 10.68 -0.34
N GLU A 106 -26.15 11.24 -0.06
CA GLU A 106 -27.15 10.68 0.86
C GLU A 106 -26.57 10.38 2.25
N LEU A 107 -25.65 11.24 2.71
CA LEU A 107 -25.02 11.13 4.02
C LEU A 107 -25.90 11.73 5.13
N GLU A 108 -25.70 11.25 6.35
CA GLU A 108 -26.38 11.80 7.52
C GLU A 108 -25.87 13.22 7.86
N PRO A 109 -26.70 14.08 8.50
CA PRO A 109 -26.30 15.44 8.85
C PRO A 109 -25.08 15.53 9.77
N ASP A 110 -24.80 14.48 10.55
CA ASP A 110 -23.65 14.40 11.46
C ASP A 110 -22.30 14.35 10.72
N CYS A 111 -22.28 13.94 9.46
CA CYS A 111 -21.10 13.87 8.60
C CYS A 111 -20.63 15.25 8.11
N TYR A 112 -21.42 16.30 8.32
CA TYR A 112 -21.10 17.66 7.87
C TYR A 112 -19.69 18.16 8.28
N PRO A 113 -19.22 17.97 9.53
CA PRO A 113 -17.86 18.37 9.92
C PRO A 113 -16.76 17.63 9.14
N VAL A 114 -17.00 16.38 8.72
CA VAL A 114 -16.06 15.61 7.89
C VAL A 114 -15.96 16.20 6.49
N LEU A 115 -17.10 16.63 5.93
CA LEU A 115 -17.15 17.31 4.65
C LEU A 115 -16.47 18.67 4.70
N GLU A 116 -16.61 19.39 5.81
CA GLU A 116 -15.95 20.68 6.04
C GLU A 116 -14.43 20.53 6.13
N GLU A 117 -13.96 19.60 6.98
CA GLU A 117 -12.53 19.30 7.17
C GLU A 117 -11.85 18.89 5.86
N HIS A 118 -12.55 18.12 5.02
CA HIS A 118 -12.02 17.56 3.78
C HIS A 118 -12.69 18.16 2.54
N ALA A 119 -13.13 19.42 2.58
CA ALA A 119 -13.88 20.05 1.48
C ALA A 119 -13.15 19.97 0.12
N ALA A 120 -11.82 20.04 0.14
CA ALA A 120 -10.98 19.90 -1.04
C ALA A 120 -11.14 18.53 -1.74
N PHE A 121 -11.45 17.45 -1.00
CA PHE A 121 -11.79 16.14 -1.58
C PHE A 121 -13.09 16.21 -2.37
N PHE A 122 -14.13 16.74 -1.74
CA PHE A 122 -15.48 16.74 -2.29
C PHE A 122 -15.65 17.71 -3.46
N ALA A 123 -14.75 18.68 -3.65
CA ALA A 123 -14.76 19.58 -4.81
C ALA A 123 -14.80 18.85 -6.17
N ALA A 124 -14.17 17.68 -6.30
CA ALA A 124 -14.12 16.95 -7.56
C ALA A 124 -15.27 15.95 -7.71
N ALA A 125 -16.11 16.11 -8.74
CA ALA A 125 -17.28 15.27 -8.99
C ALA A 125 -16.93 13.78 -9.14
N LYS A 126 -15.81 13.46 -9.81
CA LYS A 126 -15.35 12.07 -9.97
C LYS A 126 -15.06 11.38 -8.63
N ARG A 127 -14.47 12.09 -7.67
CA ARG A 127 -14.18 11.54 -6.33
C ARG A 127 -15.48 11.29 -5.55
N ARG A 128 -16.46 12.19 -5.66
CA ARG A 128 -17.79 11.98 -5.06
C ARG A 128 -18.49 10.76 -5.66
N GLU A 129 -18.45 10.59 -6.97
CA GLU A 129 -19.02 9.42 -7.65
C GLU A 129 -18.36 8.11 -7.21
N GLN A 130 -17.02 8.09 -7.11
CA GLN A 130 -16.27 6.93 -6.64
C GLN A 130 -16.56 6.64 -5.15
N LEU A 131 -16.62 7.67 -4.32
CA LEU A 131 -16.96 7.53 -2.90
C LEU A 131 -18.36 6.95 -2.74
N ARG A 132 -19.36 7.45 -3.49
CA ARG A 132 -20.75 6.97 -3.43
C ARG A 132 -20.86 5.46 -3.67
N LYS A 133 -20.02 4.90 -4.54
CA LYS A 133 -19.98 3.45 -4.81
C LYS A 133 -19.49 2.62 -3.62
N LEU A 134 -18.74 3.23 -2.70
CA LEU A 134 -18.18 2.57 -1.52
C LEU A 134 -19.04 2.78 -0.26
N LEU A 135 -19.91 3.80 -0.22
CA LEU A 135 -20.71 4.14 0.96
C LEU A 135 -21.67 3.01 1.34
N GLN A 136 -21.83 2.80 2.64
CA GLN A 136 -22.77 1.84 3.22
C GLN A 136 -23.60 2.51 4.32
N PRO A 137 -24.87 2.10 4.51
CA PRO A 137 -25.67 2.61 5.63
C PRO A 137 -24.98 2.35 6.97
N GLY A 138 -24.88 3.38 7.82
CA GLY A 138 -24.24 3.27 9.13
C GLY A 138 -22.72 3.42 9.14
N ASP A 139 -22.10 3.88 8.05
CA ASP A 139 -20.68 4.24 8.02
C ASP A 139 -20.36 5.30 9.09
N SER A 140 -19.41 4.99 9.98
CA SER A 140 -18.89 5.98 10.92
C SER A 140 -18.04 7.05 10.21
N HIS A 141 -17.81 8.19 10.88
CA HIS A 141 -16.88 9.22 10.39
C HIS A 141 -15.46 8.70 10.09
N SER A 142 -15.01 7.67 10.82
CA SER A 142 -13.71 7.03 10.55
C SER A 142 -13.76 6.18 9.28
N MET A 143 -14.86 5.46 9.05
CA MET A 143 -15.04 4.64 7.86
C MET A 143 -15.17 5.51 6.61
N LEU A 144 -15.87 6.65 6.72
CA LEU A 144 -15.95 7.64 5.65
C LEU A 144 -14.57 8.13 5.22
N ARG A 145 -13.71 8.54 6.17
CA ARG A 145 -12.32 8.95 5.88
C ARG A 145 -11.49 7.82 5.27
N PHE A 146 -11.66 6.58 5.72
CA PHE A 146 -11.02 5.41 5.10
C PHE A 146 -11.43 5.21 3.64
N LYS A 147 -12.72 5.33 3.34
CA LYS A 147 -13.23 5.25 1.96
C LYS A 147 -12.70 6.41 1.11
N MET A 148 -12.55 7.60 1.67
CA MET A 148 -11.92 8.72 0.99
C MET A 148 -10.43 8.46 0.68
N LEU A 149 -9.67 7.85 1.60
CA LEU A 149 -8.29 7.41 1.33
C LEU A 149 -8.24 6.40 0.18
N ALA A 150 -9.13 5.40 0.20
CA ALA A 150 -9.24 4.41 -0.87
C ALA A 150 -9.54 5.04 -2.24
N VAL A 151 -10.44 6.02 -2.29
CA VAL A 151 -10.72 6.77 -3.52
C VAL A 151 -9.48 7.54 -4.00
N CYS A 152 -8.72 8.15 -3.10
CA CYS A 152 -7.48 8.84 -3.46
C CYS A 152 -6.41 7.87 -3.98
N ALA A 153 -6.33 6.68 -3.39
CA ALA A 153 -5.38 5.63 -3.80
C ALA A 153 -5.86 4.83 -5.03
N GLY A 154 -7.15 4.87 -5.36
CA GLY A 154 -7.75 4.12 -6.46
C GLY A 154 -7.99 2.63 -6.15
N CYS A 155 -8.20 2.27 -4.89
CA CYS A 155 -8.33 0.87 -4.45
C CYS A 155 -9.46 0.66 -3.41
N GLU A 156 -9.51 -0.52 -2.81
CA GLU A 156 -10.47 -0.86 -1.76
C GLU A 156 -10.14 -0.19 -0.41
N PRO A 157 -11.14 0.07 0.46
CA PRO A 157 -10.97 0.78 1.74
C PRO A 157 -10.31 -0.09 2.83
N ARG A 158 -9.09 -0.55 2.56
CA ARG A 158 -8.25 -1.30 3.50
C ARG A 158 -6.85 -0.69 3.54
N LEU A 159 -6.32 -0.47 4.74
CA LEU A 159 -5.05 0.25 4.93
C LEU A 159 -3.86 -0.42 4.24
N ASP A 160 -3.80 -1.75 4.30
CA ASP A 160 -2.78 -2.57 3.64
C ASP A 160 -2.78 -2.39 2.11
N VAL A 161 -3.96 -2.45 1.48
CA VAL A 161 -4.12 -2.24 0.03
C VAL A 161 -3.81 -0.80 -0.37
N ILE A 162 -4.26 0.18 0.42
CA ILE A 162 -3.94 1.60 0.21
C ILE A 162 -2.42 1.79 0.26
N LEU A 163 -1.74 1.20 1.24
CA LEU A 163 -0.31 1.31 1.40
C LEU A 163 0.46 0.63 0.26
N GLU A 164 0.03 -0.54 -0.21
CA GLU A 164 0.60 -1.22 -1.39
C GLU A 164 0.55 -0.33 -2.64
N GLU A 165 -0.58 0.34 -2.91
CA GLU A 165 -0.72 1.28 -4.03
C GLU A 165 0.18 2.51 -3.88
N LEU A 166 0.29 3.05 -2.67
CA LEU A 166 1.17 4.19 -2.38
C LEU A 166 2.65 3.82 -2.53
N LEU A 167 3.05 2.63 -2.12
CA LEU A 167 4.41 2.13 -2.29
C LEU A 167 4.70 1.77 -3.76
N ALA A 168 3.72 1.23 -4.48
CA ALA A 168 3.85 1.00 -5.92
C ALA A 168 4.12 2.29 -6.69
N GLU A 169 3.48 3.38 -6.30
CA GLU A 169 3.74 4.69 -6.88
C GLU A 169 5.11 5.26 -6.48
N LEU A 170 5.46 5.15 -5.18
CA LEU A 170 6.75 5.58 -4.66
C LEU A 170 7.92 4.88 -5.36
N ALA A 171 7.79 3.57 -5.64
CA ALA A 171 8.79 2.78 -6.35
C ALA A 171 9.10 3.34 -7.75
N ASN A 172 8.10 3.95 -8.40
CA ASN A 172 8.22 4.60 -9.70
C ASN A 172 8.60 6.09 -9.60
N ALA A 173 9.00 6.56 -8.43
CA ALA A 173 9.28 7.97 -8.12
C ALA A 173 8.10 8.93 -8.39
N GLU A 174 6.88 8.40 -8.34
CA GLU A 174 5.65 9.16 -8.46
C GLU A 174 5.06 9.47 -7.07
N VAL A 175 4.31 10.57 -6.96
CA VAL A 175 3.78 11.08 -5.69
C VAL A 175 2.38 11.70 -5.81
N THR A 176 1.71 11.48 -6.93
CA THR A 176 0.32 11.85 -7.24
C THR A 176 -0.67 11.39 -6.18
N ARG A 177 -0.75 10.09 -5.83
CA ARG A 177 -1.76 9.61 -4.85
C ARG A 177 -1.51 10.20 -3.46
N ILE A 178 -0.28 10.21 -2.96
CA ILE A 178 0.03 10.76 -1.63
C ILE A 178 -0.18 12.29 -1.59
N LYS A 179 0.14 13.01 -2.68
CA LYS A 179 -0.18 14.45 -2.80
C LYS A 179 -1.69 14.68 -2.85
N LEU A 180 -2.45 13.79 -3.50
CA LEU A 180 -3.91 13.88 -3.52
C LEU A 180 -4.49 13.67 -2.13
N ILE A 181 -3.95 12.72 -1.34
CA ILE A 181 -4.32 12.52 0.07
C ILE A 181 -4.05 13.79 0.89
N GLY A 182 -2.86 14.38 0.75
CA GLY A 182 -2.50 15.62 1.45
C GLY A 182 -3.37 16.81 1.06
N THR A 183 -3.58 17.04 -0.23
CA THR A 183 -4.47 18.13 -0.72
C THR A 183 -5.94 17.89 -0.39
N SER A 184 -6.34 16.66 -0.08
CA SER A 184 -7.66 16.30 0.44
C SER A 184 -7.78 16.46 1.96
N GLY A 185 -6.72 16.86 2.65
CA GLY A 185 -6.67 17.00 4.11
C GLY A 185 -6.75 15.67 4.87
N LEU A 186 -6.34 14.56 4.24
CA LEU A 186 -6.44 13.20 4.81
C LEU A 186 -5.11 12.67 5.36
N ASP A 187 -4.04 13.46 5.30
CA ASP A 187 -2.69 13.10 5.75
C ASP A 187 -2.65 12.78 7.25
N GLY A 188 -3.22 13.63 8.10
CA GLY A 188 -3.29 13.38 9.54
C GLY A 188 -4.00 12.06 9.87
N PHE A 189 -5.13 11.81 9.20
CA PHE A 189 -5.86 10.56 9.35
C PHE A 189 -5.04 9.35 8.89
N LEU A 190 -4.40 9.41 7.72
CA LEU A 190 -3.54 8.33 7.21
C LEU A 190 -2.45 7.96 8.22
N TRP A 191 -1.71 8.95 8.71
CA TRP A 191 -0.59 8.70 9.62
C TRP A 191 -1.04 8.20 11.00
N ASP A 192 -2.21 8.62 11.48
CA ASP A 192 -2.84 8.03 12.66
C ASP A 192 -3.18 6.56 12.46
N GLN A 193 -3.66 6.16 11.28
CA GLN A 193 -3.90 4.75 10.96
C GLN A 193 -2.59 3.96 10.87
N MET A 194 -1.55 4.52 10.24
CA MET A 194 -0.21 3.91 10.18
C MET A 194 0.39 3.71 11.58
N LYS A 195 0.21 4.68 12.49
CA LYS A 195 0.63 4.57 13.88
C LYS A 195 -0.13 3.45 14.61
N ARG A 196 -1.44 3.38 14.46
CA ARG A 196 -2.28 2.36 15.13
C ARG A 196 -2.01 0.94 14.61
N ALA A 197 -1.85 0.78 13.30
CA ALA A 197 -1.69 -0.52 12.67
C ALA A 197 -0.25 -1.04 12.73
N TYR A 198 0.75 -0.16 12.52
CA TYR A 198 2.15 -0.56 12.33
C TYR A 198 3.08 0.00 13.41
N GLY A 199 2.59 0.84 14.33
CA GLY A 199 3.43 1.49 15.34
C GLY A 199 4.32 2.60 14.79
N TYR A 200 4.13 3.04 13.53
CA TYR A 200 4.98 4.05 12.91
C TYR A 200 4.74 5.44 13.51
N VAL A 201 5.78 6.03 14.10
CA VAL A 201 5.76 7.37 14.71
C VAL A 201 6.96 8.17 14.19
N SER A 202 6.69 9.33 13.59
CA SER A 202 7.68 10.29 13.11
C SER A 202 7.19 11.72 13.36
N GLN A 203 8.11 12.67 13.52
CA GLN A 203 7.78 14.11 13.58
C GLN A 203 7.35 14.65 12.21
N GLN A 204 7.90 14.09 11.14
CA GLN A 204 7.57 14.40 9.75
C GLN A 204 7.31 13.07 9.03
N PRO A 205 6.12 12.48 9.20
CA PRO A 205 5.84 11.17 8.63
C PRO A 205 5.79 11.23 7.11
N GLY A 206 6.50 10.31 6.47
CA GLY A 206 6.56 10.16 5.02
C GLY A 206 6.69 8.69 4.62
N LEU A 207 6.28 8.38 3.39
CA LEU A 207 6.30 7.01 2.85
C LEU A 207 7.73 6.48 2.69
N HIS A 208 8.67 7.32 2.28
CA HIS A 208 10.07 6.96 2.09
C HIS A 208 10.74 6.54 3.42
N ASP A 209 10.55 7.33 4.47
CA ASP A 209 11.07 7.00 5.81
C ASP A 209 10.38 5.75 6.40
N PHE A 210 9.08 5.60 6.15
CA PHE A 210 8.33 4.41 6.56
C PHE A 210 8.88 3.15 5.89
N VAL A 211 9.08 3.15 4.56
CA VAL A 211 9.54 1.95 3.85
C VAL A 211 10.97 1.56 4.24
N ILE A 212 11.86 2.55 4.45
CA ILE A 212 13.20 2.30 4.97
C ILE A 212 13.14 1.67 6.36
N GLU A 213 12.34 2.22 7.28
CA GLU A 213 12.22 1.68 8.63
C GLU A 213 11.55 0.29 8.62
N LEU A 214 10.60 0.05 7.72
CA LEU A 214 9.95 -1.25 7.52
C LEU A 214 10.97 -2.33 7.13
N PHE A 215 11.73 -2.10 6.05
CA PHE A 215 12.77 -3.03 5.59
C PHE A 215 13.85 -3.24 6.65
N LYS A 216 14.30 -2.15 7.30
CA LYS A 216 15.29 -2.20 8.38
C LYS A 216 14.81 -3.05 9.55
N VAL A 217 13.61 -2.80 10.09
CA VAL A 217 13.07 -3.57 11.22
C VAL A 217 12.94 -5.03 10.85
N CYS A 218 12.38 -5.36 9.69
CA CYS A 218 12.19 -6.75 9.28
C CYS A 218 13.52 -7.49 9.09
N PHE A 219 14.53 -6.82 8.50
CA PHE A 219 15.87 -7.39 8.37
C PHE A 219 16.57 -7.58 9.72
N MET A 220 16.55 -6.56 10.59
CA MET A 220 17.20 -6.64 11.91
C MET A 220 16.53 -7.68 12.80
N MET A 221 15.19 -7.81 12.79
CA MET A 221 14.49 -8.87 13.53
C MET A 221 14.89 -10.28 13.10
N GLY A 222 15.28 -10.47 11.82
CA GLY A 222 15.75 -11.76 11.32
C GLY A 222 17.23 -12.04 11.60
N THR A 223 18.05 -10.99 11.79
CA THR A 223 19.52 -11.10 11.82
C THR A 223 20.15 -10.74 13.16
N ASP A 224 19.44 -10.07 14.05
CA ASP A 224 19.90 -9.60 15.35
C ASP A 224 18.86 -9.94 16.44
N PRO A 225 19.09 -11.00 17.24
CA PRO A 225 18.19 -11.41 18.30
C PRO A 225 17.97 -10.37 19.41
N GLU A 226 18.89 -9.39 19.56
CA GLU A 226 18.80 -8.35 20.59
C GLU A 226 18.06 -7.10 20.08
N TYR A 227 17.70 -7.06 18.80
CA TYR A 227 17.07 -5.90 18.19
C TYR A 227 15.67 -5.64 18.76
N LYS A 228 15.48 -4.44 19.33
CA LYS A 228 14.18 -3.97 19.81
C LYS A 228 13.44 -3.28 18.66
N ALA A 229 12.48 -3.98 18.08
CA ALA A 229 11.64 -3.46 17.01
C ALA A 229 10.88 -2.19 17.44
N ARG A 230 10.87 -1.20 16.54
CA ARG A 230 10.13 0.06 16.71
C ARG A 230 8.76 0.03 16.04
N LEU A 231 8.54 -0.93 15.15
CA LEU A 231 7.28 -1.20 14.49
C LEU A 231 6.60 -2.40 15.14
N SER A 232 5.28 -2.50 14.98
CA SER A 232 4.50 -3.63 15.47
C SER A 232 4.69 -4.89 14.61
N ALA A 233 4.27 -6.05 15.14
CA ALA A 233 4.37 -7.33 14.43
C ALA A 233 3.57 -7.36 13.12
N GLU A 234 2.50 -6.58 13.04
CA GLU A 234 1.67 -6.42 11.84
C GLU A 234 2.46 -5.86 10.64
N SER A 235 3.54 -5.10 10.91
CA SER A 235 4.42 -4.57 9.86
C SER A 235 5.18 -5.69 9.13
N LEU A 236 5.60 -6.72 9.87
CA LEU A 236 6.22 -7.90 9.29
C LEU A 236 5.23 -8.71 8.44
N VAL A 237 3.99 -8.82 8.90
CA VAL A 237 2.90 -9.47 8.14
C VAL A 237 2.64 -8.72 6.84
N PHE A 238 2.58 -7.38 6.91
CA PHE A 238 2.43 -6.53 5.74
C PHE A 238 3.58 -6.74 4.74
N LEU A 239 4.85 -6.67 5.18
CA LEU A 239 6.00 -6.84 4.30
C LEU A 239 6.00 -8.21 3.61
N ARG A 240 5.70 -9.29 4.34
CA ARG A 240 5.62 -10.64 3.77
C ARG A 240 4.53 -10.75 2.71
N ARG A 241 3.33 -10.23 3.00
CA ARG A 241 2.24 -10.23 2.02
C ARG A 241 2.60 -9.43 0.78
N TRP A 242 3.20 -8.25 0.97
CA TRP A 242 3.58 -7.37 -0.12
C TRP A 242 4.65 -8.02 -1.02
N LYS A 243 5.67 -8.65 -0.41
CA LYS A 243 6.68 -9.46 -1.10
C LYS A 243 6.06 -10.59 -1.93
N ASP A 244 5.12 -11.34 -1.33
CA ASP A 244 4.50 -12.49 -2.00
C ASP A 244 3.39 -12.09 -3.01
N SER A 245 3.12 -10.79 -3.16
CA SER A 245 2.08 -10.29 -4.06
C SER A 245 2.57 -10.16 -5.50
N ARG A 246 1.98 -10.95 -6.41
CA ARG A 246 2.30 -10.90 -7.85
C ARG A 246 1.96 -9.56 -8.51
N SER A 247 0.99 -8.80 -7.99
CA SER A 247 0.63 -7.49 -8.54
C SER A 247 1.61 -6.40 -8.11
N HIS A 248 2.34 -6.60 -7.01
CA HIS A 248 3.24 -5.62 -6.43
C HIS A 248 4.70 -6.07 -6.37
N GLU A 249 5.03 -7.23 -6.95
CA GLU A 249 6.38 -7.80 -7.05
C GLU A 249 7.40 -6.75 -7.53
N SER A 250 7.14 -6.10 -8.67
CA SER A 250 8.05 -5.08 -9.21
C SER A 250 8.29 -3.90 -8.26
N SER A 251 7.24 -3.43 -7.56
CA SER A 251 7.36 -2.35 -6.60
C SER A 251 8.16 -2.75 -5.36
N PHE A 252 7.98 -3.99 -4.90
CA PHE A 252 8.73 -4.55 -3.80
C PHE A 252 10.22 -4.64 -4.16
N GLU A 253 10.55 -5.17 -5.35
CA GLU A 253 11.95 -5.32 -5.78
C GLU A 253 12.67 -3.99 -5.93
N LEU A 254 12.03 -2.99 -6.55
CA LEU A 254 12.59 -1.65 -6.69
C LEU A 254 12.85 -0.98 -5.34
N LEU A 255 11.87 -1.01 -4.43
CA LEU A 255 12.02 -0.39 -3.10
C LEU A 255 12.98 -1.19 -2.20
N SER A 256 13.02 -2.51 -2.34
CA SER A 256 14.01 -3.37 -1.68
C SER A 256 15.43 -2.99 -2.09
N ALA A 257 15.69 -2.81 -3.40
CA ALA A 257 16.99 -2.38 -3.90
C ALA A 257 17.38 -0.99 -3.40
N GLN A 258 16.47 -0.01 -3.46
CA GLN A 258 16.72 1.35 -2.94
C GLN A 258 17.00 1.33 -1.43
N CYS A 259 16.21 0.59 -0.64
CA CYS A 259 16.43 0.45 0.79
C CYS A 259 17.74 -0.26 1.10
N ALA A 260 18.16 -1.22 0.27
CA ALA A 260 19.43 -1.93 0.44
C ALA A 260 20.63 -0.99 0.37
N GLU A 261 20.61 -0.02 -0.55
CA GLU A 261 21.63 1.02 -0.67
C GLU A 261 21.63 1.96 0.54
N VAL A 262 20.47 2.51 0.90
CA VAL A 262 20.33 3.45 2.02
C VAL A 262 20.73 2.83 3.35
N LEU A 263 20.36 1.56 3.58
CA LEU A 263 20.64 0.83 4.81
C LEU A 263 22.02 0.17 4.83
N GLN A 264 22.78 0.27 3.73
CA GLN A 264 24.09 -0.37 3.54
C GLN A 264 24.02 -1.87 3.83
N ILE A 265 23.02 -2.55 3.27
CA ILE A 265 22.77 -3.98 3.53
C ILE A 265 23.98 -4.83 3.13
N GLY A 266 24.67 -4.49 2.03
CA GLY A 266 25.89 -5.21 1.61
C GLY A 266 26.96 -5.29 2.72
N ASP A 267 27.25 -4.18 3.40
CA ASP A 267 28.25 -4.12 4.48
C ASP A 267 27.81 -4.91 5.71
N LYS A 268 26.50 -4.91 6.01
CA LYS A 268 25.93 -5.69 7.10
C LYS A 268 26.02 -7.20 6.80
N LEU A 269 25.68 -7.60 5.58
CA LEU A 269 25.73 -9.00 5.15
C LEU A 269 27.15 -9.58 5.18
N HIS A 270 28.18 -8.77 4.92
CA HIS A 270 29.59 -9.22 5.00
C HIS A 270 29.96 -9.77 6.39
N LYS A 271 29.31 -9.28 7.45
CA LYS A 271 29.61 -9.68 8.84
C LYS A 271 28.82 -10.92 9.29
N LEU A 272 27.83 -11.35 8.51
CA LEU A 272 26.91 -12.42 8.88
C LEU A 272 27.30 -13.75 8.20
N ASP A 273 27.12 -14.86 8.93
CA ASP A 273 27.14 -16.20 8.34
C ASP A 273 25.91 -16.37 7.46
N TYR A 274 26.11 -16.89 6.24
CA TYR A 274 25.01 -17.13 5.31
C TYR A 274 23.95 -18.10 5.86
N ARG A 275 24.33 -18.99 6.78
CA ARG A 275 23.41 -19.94 7.42
C ARG A 275 22.30 -19.25 8.20
N ALA A 276 22.59 -18.10 8.81
CA ALA A 276 21.60 -17.29 9.51
C ALA A 276 20.65 -16.53 8.57
N LEU A 277 20.95 -16.52 7.26
CA LEU A 277 20.19 -15.77 6.25
C LEU A 277 19.24 -16.66 5.43
N LEU A 278 19.29 -17.99 5.59
CA LEU A 278 18.55 -18.93 4.74
C LEU A 278 17.03 -18.72 4.79
N ASP A 279 16.50 -18.22 5.91
CA ASP A 279 15.07 -17.93 6.13
C ASP A 279 14.65 -16.49 5.77
N ILE A 280 15.58 -15.67 5.27
CA ILE A 280 15.35 -14.24 5.00
C ILE A 280 15.51 -13.99 3.51
N ASP A 281 14.57 -13.26 2.90
CA ASP A 281 14.56 -12.98 1.46
C ASP A 281 14.08 -11.56 1.13
N TYR A 282 14.23 -10.62 2.07
CA TYR A 282 13.79 -9.23 1.86
C TYR A 282 14.65 -8.44 0.87
N PHE A 283 15.87 -8.90 0.58
CA PHE A 283 16.82 -8.25 -0.32
C PHE A 283 17.49 -9.27 -1.24
N GLU A 284 17.61 -8.96 -2.52
CA GLU A 284 18.32 -9.79 -3.52
C GLU A 284 19.80 -10.05 -3.10
N LEU A 285 20.41 -9.08 -2.40
CA LEU A 285 21.77 -9.19 -1.88
C LEU A 285 21.96 -10.40 -0.95
N ILE A 286 20.90 -10.87 -0.30
CA ILE A 286 20.95 -12.07 0.56
C ILE A 286 21.24 -13.31 -0.27
N ASP A 287 20.53 -13.54 -1.38
CA ASP A 287 20.81 -14.68 -2.26
C ASP A 287 22.20 -14.60 -2.88
N ARG A 288 22.64 -13.39 -3.29
CA ARG A 288 24.01 -13.19 -3.78
C ARG A 288 25.07 -13.58 -2.74
N LYS A 289 24.87 -13.22 -1.47
CA LYS A 289 25.76 -13.63 -0.36
C LYS A 289 25.74 -15.14 -0.15
N ILE A 290 24.54 -15.73 -0.07
CA ILE A 290 24.37 -17.18 0.14
C ILE A 290 25.07 -17.96 -0.97
N LEU A 291 24.82 -17.61 -2.24
CA LEU A 291 25.45 -18.26 -3.39
C LEU A 291 26.97 -18.11 -3.38
N SER A 292 27.49 -16.91 -3.13
CA SER A 292 28.94 -16.69 -3.07
C SER A 292 29.61 -17.55 -2.00
N GLU A 293 29.01 -17.66 -0.81
CA GLU A 293 29.54 -18.50 0.27
C GLU A 293 29.39 -20.00 -0.03
N LEU A 294 28.27 -20.43 -0.61
CA LEU A 294 28.07 -21.82 -1.01
C LEU A 294 29.04 -22.25 -2.10
N VAL A 295 29.32 -21.40 -3.10
CA VAL A 295 30.36 -21.65 -4.11
C VAL A 295 31.70 -21.84 -3.41
N ARG A 296 32.13 -20.89 -2.58
CA ARG A 296 33.42 -20.97 -1.86
C ARG A 296 33.51 -22.23 -1.00
N ALA A 297 32.46 -22.54 -0.25
CA ALA A 297 32.42 -23.71 0.62
C ALA A 297 32.44 -25.04 -0.15
N THR A 298 31.82 -25.07 -1.33
CA THR A 298 31.84 -26.24 -2.23
C THR A 298 33.23 -26.41 -2.84
N VAL A 299 33.84 -25.32 -3.32
CA VAL A 299 35.18 -25.34 -3.91
C VAL A 299 36.23 -25.79 -2.89
N ALA A 300 36.20 -25.20 -1.69
CA ALA A 300 37.08 -25.53 -0.58
C ALA A 300 36.78 -26.90 0.05
N ARG A 301 35.72 -27.60 -0.40
CA ARG A 301 35.23 -28.87 0.13
C ARG A 301 34.94 -28.83 1.64
N THR A 302 34.48 -27.69 2.14
CA THR A 302 34.10 -27.50 3.55
C THR A 302 32.61 -27.70 3.81
N ALA A 303 31.78 -27.68 2.77
CA ALA A 303 30.36 -28.05 2.85
C ALA A 303 30.14 -29.43 2.24
N THR A 304 29.29 -30.25 2.87
CA THR A 304 28.88 -31.53 2.29
C THR A 304 27.80 -31.31 1.23
N ALA A 305 27.62 -32.28 0.31
CA ALA A 305 26.53 -32.18 -0.66
C ALA A 305 25.14 -32.11 0.02
N ALA A 306 24.98 -32.74 1.19
CA ALA A 306 23.75 -32.66 1.96
C ALA A 306 23.50 -31.24 2.50
N ASP A 307 24.55 -30.54 2.95
CA ASP A 307 24.43 -29.14 3.41
C ASP A 307 24.03 -28.21 2.26
N VAL A 308 24.62 -28.43 1.07
CA VAL A 308 24.30 -27.66 -0.14
C VAL A 308 22.86 -27.94 -0.58
N GLU A 309 22.47 -29.22 -0.66
CA GLU A 309 21.11 -29.63 -1.04
C GLU A 309 20.07 -29.04 -0.07
N GLN A 310 20.33 -29.08 1.24
CA GLN A 310 19.44 -28.50 2.25
C GLN A 310 19.32 -26.98 2.05
N SER A 311 20.44 -26.28 1.85
CA SER A 311 20.44 -24.83 1.62
C SER A 311 19.63 -24.48 0.37
N VAL A 312 19.86 -25.18 -0.75
CA VAL A 312 19.12 -25.00 -2.01
C VAL A 312 17.63 -25.25 -1.79
N ARG A 313 17.27 -26.35 -1.10
CA ARG A 313 15.87 -26.71 -0.83
C ARG A 313 15.15 -25.63 -0.02
N GLN A 314 15.80 -25.06 0.99
CA GLN A 314 15.25 -23.98 1.81
C GLN A 314 15.04 -22.72 0.96
N ARG A 315 16.00 -22.39 0.08
CA ARG A 315 15.92 -21.21 -0.80
C ARG A 315 14.89 -21.33 -1.91
N ARG A 316 14.43 -22.52 -2.30
CA ARG A 316 13.38 -22.71 -3.33
C ARG A 316 12.08 -21.94 -3.06
N GLN A 317 11.79 -21.63 -1.80
CA GLN A 317 10.58 -20.88 -1.41
C GLN A 317 10.81 -19.36 -1.31
N SER A 318 12.04 -18.90 -1.48
CA SER A 318 12.37 -17.48 -1.39
C SER A 318 11.90 -16.70 -2.62
N HIS A 319 11.63 -15.42 -2.41
CA HIS A 319 11.23 -14.46 -3.46
C HIS A 319 12.16 -14.49 -4.67
N TRP A 320 13.47 -14.43 -4.42
CA TRP A 320 14.49 -14.27 -5.47
C TRP A 320 14.95 -15.58 -6.10
N PHE A 321 14.42 -16.74 -5.70
CA PHE A 321 14.92 -18.03 -6.19
C PHE A 321 14.87 -18.13 -7.71
N SER A 322 13.80 -17.64 -8.35
CA SER A 322 13.63 -17.66 -9.80
C SER A 322 14.77 -16.94 -10.55
N HIS A 323 15.32 -15.86 -9.97
CA HIS A 323 16.44 -15.11 -10.55
C HIS A 323 17.77 -15.87 -10.48
N PHE A 324 17.87 -16.82 -9.56
CA PHE A 324 19.09 -17.54 -9.23
C PHE A 324 18.97 -19.08 -9.39
N GLU A 325 17.85 -19.56 -9.93
CA GLU A 325 17.51 -20.99 -9.97
C GLU A 325 18.64 -21.81 -10.57
N ASP A 326 19.14 -21.39 -11.74
CA ASP A 326 20.21 -22.09 -12.43
C ASP A 326 21.54 -22.06 -11.66
N VAL A 327 21.83 -21.04 -10.85
CA VAL A 327 23.04 -21.04 -10.00
C VAL A 327 22.90 -22.03 -8.84
N TYR A 328 21.75 -22.04 -8.16
CA TYR A 328 21.47 -22.98 -7.09
C TYR A 328 21.48 -24.44 -7.57
N LEU A 329 20.90 -24.73 -8.74
CA LEU A 329 20.90 -26.06 -9.33
C LEU A 329 22.30 -26.49 -9.80
N ALA A 330 23.10 -25.56 -10.34
CA ALA A 330 24.50 -25.84 -10.65
C ALA A 330 25.27 -26.24 -9.37
N LEU A 331 25.12 -25.49 -8.29
CA LEU A 331 25.77 -25.80 -7.00
C LEU A 331 25.37 -27.18 -6.45
N ASP A 332 24.08 -27.50 -6.46
CA ASP A 332 23.57 -28.79 -6.01
C ASP A 332 24.19 -29.96 -6.80
N HIS A 333 24.21 -29.86 -8.14
CA HIS A 333 24.81 -30.88 -8.99
C HIS A 333 26.33 -30.98 -8.85
N ALA A 334 27.03 -29.86 -8.69
CA ALA A 334 28.46 -29.85 -8.45
C ALA A 334 28.83 -30.55 -7.14
N ALA A 335 28.13 -30.24 -6.05
CA ALA A 335 28.37 -30.85 -4.75
C ALA A 335 28.07 -32.37 -4.77
N GLN A 336 26.95 -32.77 -5.38
CA GLN A 336 26.61 -34.18 -5.57
C GLN A 336 27.63 -34.91 -6.46
N PHE A 337 28.12 -34.28 -7.51
CA PHE A 337 29.16 -34.84 -8.39
C PHE A 337 30.43 -35.13 -7.60
N LEU A 338 30.94 -34.14 -6.85
CA LEU A 338 32.15 -34.26 -6.04
C LEU A 338 32.02 -35.39 -5.00
N GLN A 339 30.90 -35.46 -4.28
CA GLN A 339 30.67 -36.52 -3.29
C GLN A 339 30.53 -37.91 -3.93
N THR A 340 29.83 -38.00 -5.05
CA THR A 340 29.64 -39.28 -5.77
C THR A 340 30.99 -39.76 -6.30
N LEU A 341 31.84 -38.86 -6.79
CA LEU A 341 33.15 -39.19 -7.32
C LEU A 341 34.10 -39.71 -6.23
N ASP A 342 34.12 -39.05 -5.06
CA ASP A 342 34.97 -39.46 -3.93
C ASP A 342 34.66 -40.88 -3.42
N THR A 343 33.44 -41.38 -3.63
CA THR A 343 33.00 -42.71 -3.21
C THR A 343 32.97 -43.74 -4.35
N ALA A 344 33.20 -43.31 -5.59
CA ALA A 344 33.14 -44.17 -6.75
C ALA A 344 34.39 -45.06 -6.86
N LYS A 345 34.16 -46.34 -7.18
CA LYS A 345 35.23 -47.28 -7.58
C LYS A 345 35.22 -47.42 -9.10
N LEU A 346 36.09 -46.67 -9.76
CA LEU A 346 36.19 -46.59 -11.22
C LEU A 346 37.19 -47.60 -11.78
N GLU A 347 37.04 -48.86 -11.39
CA GLU A 347 37.88 -49.97 -11.87
C GLU A 347 37.03 -50.95 -12.69
N MET A 348 37.56 -51.42 -13.82
CA MET A 348 36.92 -52.46 -14.64
C MET A 348 37.88 -53.61 -14.93
N THR A 349 37.36 -54.83 -14.96
CA THR A 349 38.15 -56.05 -15.26
C THR A 349 38.01 -56.49 -16.73
N SER A 350 36.99 -55.99 -17.43
CA SER A 350 36.75 -56.21 -18.86
C SER A 350 35.83 -55.11 -19.42
N LEU A 351 35.75 -55.01 -20.75
CA LEU A 351 34.83 -54.07 -21.40
C LEU A 351 33.35 -54.34 -21.03
N ALA A 352 32.95 -55.61 -20.96
CA ALA A 352 31.58 -55.99 -20.58
C ALA A 352 31.26 -55.58 -19.13
N ASP A 353 32.22 -55.73 -18.21
CA ASP A 353 32.13 -55.26 -16.82
C ASP A 353 32.02 -53.72 -16.76
N GLY A 354 32.82 -53.01 -17.55
CA GLY A 354 32.75 -51.55 -17.65
C GLY A 354 31.39 -51.05 -18.14
N VAL A 355 30.84 -51.66 -19.21
CA VAL A 355 29.50 -51.31 -19.73
C VAL A 355 28.40 -51.57 -18.70
N ASP A 356 28.44 -52.71 -18.01
CA ASP A 356 27.46 -53.05 -16.97
C ASP A 356 27.53 -52.08 -15.78
N LYS A 357 28.75 -51.78 -15.27
CA LYS A 357 28.97 -50.79 -14.19
C LYS A 357 28.53 -49.39 -14.59
N TYR A 358 28.80 -48.99 -15.83
CA TYR A 358 28.34 -47.72 -16.37
C TYR A 358 26.83 -47.63 -16.38
N ALA A 359 26.15 -48.61 -16.99
CA ALA A 359 24.69 -48.64 -17.09
C ALA A 359 23.99 -48.68 -15.72
N LYS A 360 24.61 -49.31 -14.72
CA LYS A 360 24.06 -49.40 -13.36
C LYS A 360 24.35 -48.19 -12.48
N SER A 361 25.54 -47.60 -12.59
CA SER A 361 26.02 -46.64 -11.57
C SER A 361 26.85 -45.47 -12.11
N TRP A 362 27.85 -45.70 -12.97
CA TRP A 362 28.77 -44.61 -13.35
C TRP A 362 28.11 -43.53 -14.21
N TYR A 363 27.05 -43.86 -14.98
CA TYR A 363 26.29 -42.87 -15.74
C TYR A 363 25.78 -41.70 -14.88
N ARG A 364 25.62 -41.89 -13.57
CA ARG A 364 25.17 -40.83 -12.64
C ARG A 364 26.18 -39.70 -12.53
N LEU A 365 27.48 -40.00 -12.56
CA LEU A 365 28.54 -38.99 -12.57
C LEU A 365 28.47 -38.15 -13.85
N ASP A 366 28.32 -38.80 -15.00
CA ASP A 366 28.13 -38.13 -16.29
C ASP A 366 26.86 -37.26 -16.29
N GLN A 367 25.76 -37.77 -15.74
CA GLN A 367 24.51 -37.03 -15.63
C GLN A 367 24.64 -35.79 -14.74
N LEU A 368 25.29 -35.91 -13.58
CA LEU A 368 25.52 -34.79 -12.65
C LEU A 368 26.40 -33.72 -13.29
N TYR A 369 27.51 -34.12 -13.92
CA TYR A 369 28.39 -33.22 -14.66
C TYR A 369 27.62 -32.46 -15.77
N ARG A 370 26.87 -33.17 -16.61
CA ARG A 370 26.09 -32.53 -17.70
C ARG A 370 25.04 -31.57 -17.18
N LYS A 371 24.36 -31.91 -16.08
CA LYS A 371 23.39 -31.01 -15.44
C LYS A 371 24.07 -29.77 -14.85
N PHE A 372 25.22 -29.93 -14.19
CA PHE A 372 26.04 -28.81 -13.75
C PHE A 372 26.39 -27.89 -14.92
N VAL A 373 26.96 -28.42 -16.00
CA VAL A 373 27.33 -27.63 -17.20
C VAL A 373 26.12 -26.92 -17.81
N HIS A 374 24.97 -27.60 -17.89
CA HIS A 374 23.73 -27.01 -18.40
C HIS A 374 23.32 -25.78 -17.57
N HIS A 375 23.20 -25.95 -16.26
CA HIS A 375 22.74 -24.89 -15.35
C HIS A 375 23.78 -23.77 -15.21
N ALA A 376 25.08 -24.09 -15.13
CA ALA A 376 26.15 -23.10 -15.10
C ALA A 376 26.12 -22.20 -16.35
N ARG A 377 25.94 -22.78 -17.54
CA ARG A 377 25.80 -22.00 -18.79
C ARG A 377 24.53 -21.18 -18.83
N LYS A 378 23.40 -21.77 -18.42
CA LYS A 378 22.09 -21.10 -18.46
C LYS A 378 22.00 -19.94 -17.47
N SER A 379 22.68 -20.04 -16.33
CA SER A 379 22.70 -18.98 -15.31
C SER A 379 23.29 -17.65 -15.79
N GLY A 380 24.17 -17.66 -16.79
CA GLY A 380 24.94 -16.49 -17.22
C GLY A 380 25.95 -15.96 -16.20
N GLN A 381 26.10 -16.60 -15.03
CA GLN A 381 26.97 -16.17 -13.92
C GLN A 381 28.37 -16.79 -14.00
N ALA A 382 29.05 -16.60 -15.15
CA ALA A 382 30.34 -17.24 -15.42
C ALA A 382 31.42 -16.88 -14.38
N SER A 383 31.48 -15.62 -13.93
CA SER A 383 32.47 -15.16 -12.94
C SER A 383 32.25 -15.75 -11.55
N LEU A 384 31.00 -15.90 -11.12
CA LEU A 384 30.66 -16.50 -9.83
C LEU A 384 31.02 -17.98 -9.78
N LEU A 385 30.84 -18.70 -10.91
CA LEU A 385 31.03 -20.15 -11.01
C LEU A 385 32.38 -20.55 -11.61
N GLU A 386 33.28 -19.60 -11.89
CA GLU A 386 34.52 -19.86 -12.64
C GLU A 386 35.40 -20.92 -11.98
N GLU A 387 35.73 -20.72 -10.71
CA GLU A 387 36.60 -21.62 -9.95
C GLU A 387 35.96 -23.00 -9.75
N LEU A 388 34.67 -23.03 -9.45
CA LEU A 388 33.91 -24.28 -9.33
C LEU A 388 33.86 -25.03 -10.67
N SER A 389 33.66 -24.33 -11.78
CA SER A 389 33.63 -24.92 -13.12
C SER A 389 34.98 -25.52 -13.48
N ALA A 390 36.07 -24.82 -13.21
CA ALA A 390 37.41 -25.33 -13.44
C ALA A 390 37.70 -26.60 -12.60
N GLN A 391 37.26 -26.61 -11.34
CA GLN A 391 37.42 -27.78 -10.47
C GLN A 391 36.58 -28.97 -10.96
N ILE A 392 35.31 -28.76 -11.29
CA ILE A 392 34.42 -29.83 -11.77
C ILE A 392 34.92 -30.38 -13.10
N GLU A 393 35.34 -29.53 -14.03
CA GLU A 393 35.92 -29.94 -15.32
C GLU A 393 37.17 -30.81 -15.11
N ASN A 394 38.10 -30.35 -14.25
CA ASN A 394 39.31 -31.10 -13.92
C ASN A 394 38.98 -32.49 -13.33
N GLN A 395 38.05 -32.55 -12.36
CA GLN A 395 37.63 -33.80 -11.74
C GLN A 395 36.95 -34.75 -12.77
N TYR A 396 36.16 -34.21 -13.67
CA TYR A 396 35.51 -35.00 -14.72
C TYR A 396 36.52 -35.54 -15.74
N THR A 397 37.41 -34.70 -16.28
CA THR A 397 38.38 -35.12 -17.30
C THR A 397 39.45 -36.05 -16.74
N ASN A 398 40.02 -35.72 -15.58
CA ASN A 398 41.24 -36.38 -15.10
C ASN A 398 40.99 -37.52 -14.11
N ASN A 399 39.80 -37.61 -13.49
CA ASN A 399 39.49 -38.68 -12.55
C ASN A 399 38.33 -39.57 -13.00
N TYR A 400 37.37 -39.06 -13.79
CA TYR A 400 36.25 -39.86 -14.26
C TYR A 400 36.45 -40.43 -15.68
N LEU A 401 37.01 -39.65 -16.61
CA LEU A 401 37.25 -40.08 -17.99
C LEU A 401 38.64 -40.70 -18.24
N ALA A 402 39.59 -40.49 -17.32
CA ALA A 402 40.93 -41.05 -17.37
C ALA A 402 40.92 -42.56 -17.14
#